data_AF-A0A9D4CBC3-F1
#
_entry.id   AF-A0A9D4CBC3-F1
#
_cell.length_a   1.000
_cell.length_b   1.000
_cell.length_c   1.000
_cell.angle_alpha   90.00
_cell.angle_beta   90.00
_cell.angle_gamma   90.00
#
_symmetry.space_group_name_H-M   'P 1'
#
loop_
_entity.id
_entity.type
_entity.pdbx_description
1 polymer ?
#
loop_
_entity_poly.entity_id
_entity_poly.type
_entity_poly.pdbx_seq_one_letter_code
_entity_poly.pdbx_strand_id
1 'polypeptide(L)' 'MHVYLTEVDDLRNNVTILEKNVTLLEEKVHAEPGSVAFFATLGITLSTLGYCRRLVFDNVIMNNGAAYNKNNGSFVAPMP' A
#
# COMPACT_ATOMS: atom_id res chain seq x y z
N MET A 1 13.41 -12.24 -32.96
CA MET A 1 13.51 -12.69 -31.56
C MET A 1 13.59 -11.54 -30.53
N HIS A 2 13.72 -10.26 -30.92
CA HIS A 2 13.69 -9.13 -29.97
C HIS A 2 12.28 -8.58 -29.69
N VAL A 3 11.40 -8.53 -30.71
CA VAL A 3 10.03 -7.96 -30.60
C VAL A 3 9.16 -8.71 -29.58
N TYR A 4 9.26 -10.03 -29.56
CA TYR A 4 8.53 -10.87 -28.59
C TYR A 4 8.93 -10.63 -27.13
N LEU A 5 10.17 -10.18 -26.86
CA LEU A 5 10.61 -9.90 -25.49
C LEU A 5 10.02 -8.58 -25.00
N THR A 6 9.96 -7.56 -25.85
CA THR A 6 9.37 -6.25 -25.51
C THR A 6 7.89 -6.38 -25.17
N GLU A 7 7.12 -7.12 -25.98
CA GLU A 7 5.69 -7.31 -25.74
C GLU A 7 5.41 -8.13 -24.47
N VAL A 8 6.27 -9.10 -24.16
CA VAL A 8 6.19 -9.85 -22.89
C VAL A 8 6.52 -8.95 -21.69
N ASP A 9 7.48 -8.05 -21.80
CA ASP A 9 7.82 -7.11 -20.73
C ASP A 9 6.73 -6.04 -20.51
N ASP A 10 6.11 -5.57 -21.59
CA ASP A 10 4.97 -4.65 -21.51
C ASP A 10 3.75 -5.32 -20.85
N LEU A 11 3.47 -6.57 -21.22
CA LEU A 11 2.42 -7.37 -20.58
C LEU A 11 2.70 -7.59 -19.10
N ARG A 12 3.95 -7.89 -18.72
CA ARG A 12 4.34 -8.01 -17.30
C ARG A 12 4.10 -6.71 -16.53
N ASN A 13 4.51 -5.57 -17.09
CA ASN A 13 4.29 -4.27 -16.46
C ASN A 13 2.81 -3.98 -16.26
N ASN A 14 1.98 -4.27 -17.27
CA ASN A 14 0.53 -4.11 -17.16
C ASN A 14 -0.06 -4.99 -16.06
N VAL A 15 0.35 -6.25 -15.96
CA VAL A 15 -0.10 -7.16 -14.88
C VAL A 15 0.28 -6.60 -13.51
N THR A 16 1.52 -6.14 -13.31
CA THR A 16 1.95 -5.55 -12.04
C THR A 16 1.15 -4.29 -11.67
N ILE A 17 0.79 -3.47 -12.67
CA ILE A 17 -0.06 -2.29 -12.45
C ILE A 17 -1.48 -2.72 -12.05
N LEU A 18 -2.05 -3.72 -12.74
CA LEU A 18 -3.38 -4.24 -12.44
C LEU A 18 -3.45 -4.85 -11.04
N GLU A 19 -2.45 -5.63 -10.64
CA GLU A 19 -2.35 -6.20 -9.29
C GLU A 19 -2.39 -5.10 -8.23
N LYS A 20 -1.62 -4.02 -8.41
CA LYS A 20 -1.63 -2.87 -7.50
C LYS A 20 -3.01 -2.19 -7.43
N ASN A 21 -3.68 -2.05 -8.57
CA ASN A 21 -5.01 -1.43 -8.62
C ASN A 21 -6.08 -2.29 -7.94
N VAL A 22 -6.02 -3.62 -8.10
CA VAL A 22 -6.95 -4.55 -7.43
C VAL A 22 -6.80 -4.44 -5.92
N THR A 23 -5.58 -4.49 -5.39
CA THR A 23 -5.34 -4.32 -3.94
C THR A 23 -5.90 -2.99 -3.43
N LEU A 24 -5.71 -1.89 -4.17
CA LEU A 24 -6.24 -0.58 -3.79
C LEU A 24 -7.78 -0.54 -3.81
N LEU A 25 -8.41 -1.22 -4.76
CA LEU A 25 -9.87 -1.29 -4.86
C LEU A 25 -10.49 -2.16 -3.76
N GLU A 26 -9.86 -3.28 -3.42
CA GLU A 26 -10.27 -4.13 -2.31
C GLU A 26 -10.23 -3.33 -0.99
N GLU A 27 -9.16 -2.58 -0.73
CA GLU A 27 -9.08 -1.68 0.43
C GLU A 27 -10.20 -0.63 0.45
N LYS A 28 -10.61 -0.11 -0.72
CA LYS A 28 -11.71 0.86 -0.84
C LYS A 28 -13.10 0.25 -0.65
N VAL A 29 -13.33 -0.99 -1.11
CA VAL A 29 -14.63 -1.67 -1.01
C VAL A 29 -14.97 -1.99 0.45
N HIS A 30 -13.97 -2.27 1.29
CA HIS A 30 -14.18 -2.55 2.72
C HIS A 30 -14.31 -1.28 3.58
N ALA A 31 -14.19 -0.09 3.00
CA ALA A 31 -14.41 1.17 3.71
C ALA A 31 -15.91 1.50 3.75
N GLU A 32 -16.53 1.42 4.93
CA GLU A 32 -17.83 2.04 5.18
C GLU A 32 -17.76 3.55 4.84
N PRO A 33 -18.67 4.11 4.02
CA PRO A 33 -18.62 5.52 3.65
C PRO A 33 -18.71 6.40 4.91
N GLY A 34 -17.65 7.18 5.16
CA GLY A 34 -17.50 8.05 6.33
C GLY A 34 -16.74 7.44 7.52
N SER A 35 -16.37 6.14 7.46
CA SER A 35 -15.54 5.50 8.48
C SER A 35 -14.06 5.50 8.07
N VAL A 36 -13.21 6.04 8.94
CA VAL A 36 -11.76 6.10 8.74
C VAL A 36 -11.08 5.45 9.93
N ALA A 37 -10.40 4.32 9.70
CA ALA A 37 -9.70 3.60 10.76
C ALA A 37 -8.55 2.78 10.15
N PHE A 38 -7.44 2.68 10.87
CA PHE A 38 -6.36 1.78 10.49
C PHE A 38 -5.85 0.99 11.70
N PHE A 39 -5.40 -0.24 11.44
CA PHE A 39 -4.73 -1.09 12.41
C PHE A 39 -3.57 -1.78 11.70
N ALA A 40 -2.36 -1.61 12.23
CA ALA A 40 -1.15 -2.14 11.64
C ALA A 40 -0.13 -2.49 12.73
N THR A 41 0.72 -3.47 12.45
CA THR A 41 1.84 -3.85 13.31
C THR A 41 3.17 -3.53 12.63
N LEU A 42 4.20 -3.37 13.45
CA LEU A 42 5.56 -3.17 12.98
C LEU A 42 6.20 -4.55 12.75
N GLY A 43 6.51 -4.89 11.50
CA GLY A 43 7.14 -6.16 11.14
C GLY A 43 8.66 -6.20 11.38
N ILE A 44 9.28 -5.06 11.71
CA ILE A 44 10.73 -4.94 11.91
C ILE A 44 11.10 -4.81 13.39
N THR A 45 12.31 -5.30 13.73
CA THR A 45 12.89 -5.09 15.06
C THR A 45 13.39 -3.64 15.19
N LEU A 46 13.04 -2.98 16.29
CA LEU A 46 13.41 -1.58 16.57
C LEU A 46 14.92 -1.30 16.52
N SER A 47 15.77 -2.31 16.78
CA SER A 47 17.24 -2.20 16.71
C SER A 47 17.78 -1.92 15.31
N THR A 48 16.98 -2.14 14.26
CA THR A 48 17.34 -1.84 12.86
C THR A 48 17.03 -0.38 12.47
N LEU A 49 16.34 0.36 13.33
CA LEU A 49 15.93 1.72 13.05
C LEU A 49 16.99 2.72 13.54
N GLY A 50 17.56 3.46 12.60
CA GLY A 50 18.38 4.62 12.93
C GLY A 50 17.58 5.73 13.61
N TYR A 51 18.28 6.61 14.33
CA TYR A 51 17.67 7.76 15.00
C TYR A 51 16.95 8.69 14.02
N CYS A 52 15.90 9.36 14.51
CA CYS A 52 15.12 10.34 13.75
C CYS A 52 14.47 9.82 12.46
N ARG A 53 14.21 8.51 12.36
CA ARG A 53 13.46 7.93 11.23
C ARG A 53 11.99 7.79 11.56
N ARG A 54 11.16 8.03 10.54
CA ARG A 54 9.73 7.73 10.60
C ARG A 54 9.52 6.21 10.67
N LEU A 55 8.62 5.79 11.57
CA LEU A 55 8.17 4.40 11.64
C LEU A 55 7.20 4.09 10.51
N VAL A 56 7.44 2.97 9.84
CA VAL A 56 6.57 2.44 8.80
C VAL A 56 6.01 1.12 9.32
N PHE A 57 4.71 1.09 9.59
CA PHE A 57 3.99 -0.12 9.98
C PHE A 57 3.58 -0.83 8.69
N ASP A 58 4.40 -1.79 8.31
CA ASP A 58 4.34 -2.50 7.03
C ASP A 58 3.28 -3.60 7.00
N ASN A 59 2.94 -4.18 8.15
CA ASN A 59 1.91 -5.18 8.28
C ASN A 59 0.54 -4.54 8.62
N VAL A 60 -0.16 -4.09 7.59
CA VAL A 60 -1.50 -3.47 7.72
C VAL A 60 -2.58 -4.54 7.78
N ILE A 61 -3.35 -4.54 8.86
CA ILE A 61 -4.44 -5.49 9.13
C ILE A 61 -5.79 -4.88 8.74
N MET A 62 -5.94 -3.56 8.90
CA MET A 62 -7.14 -2.80 8.51
C MET A 62 -6.75 -1.41 8.05
N ASN A 63 -7.41 -0.88 7.01
CA ASN A 63 -7.19 0.47 6.48
C ASN A 63 -8.48 1.07 5.87
N ASN A 64 -9.54 1.12 6.66
CA ASN A 64 -10.80 1.74 6.24
C ASN A 64 -10.60 3.21 5.87
N GLY A 65 -11.13 3.58 4.69
CA GLY A 65 -10.94 4.90 4.11
C GLY A 65 -9.58 5.12 3.44
N ALA A 66 -8.71 4.10 3.40
CA ALA A 66 -7.38 4.12 2.77
C ALA A 66 -6.52 5.33 3.19
N ALA A 67 -6.68 5.80 4.43
CA ALA A 67 -6.02 6.99 4.95
C ALA A 67 -4.57 6.73 5.38
N TYR A 68 -4.21 5.48 5.70
CA TYR A 68 -2.83 5.10 6.03
C TYR A 68 -2.06 4.62 4.80
N ASN A 69 -0.82 5.08 4.63
CA ASN A 69 0.10 4.69 3.57
C ASN A 69 1.27 3.86 4.12
N LYS A 70 1.20 2.53 3.91
CA LYS A 70 2.23 1.58 4.38
C LYS A 70 3.60 1.72 3.71
N ASN A 71 3.72 2.47 2.62
CA ASN A 71 5.01 2.67 1.94
C ASN A 71 5.84 3.77 2.63
N ASN A 72 5.18 4.70 3.32
CA ASN A 72 5.84 5.87 3.90
C ASN A 72 5.45 6.15 5.36
N GLY A 73 4.61 5.32 5.97
CA GLY A 73 4.22 5.41 7.37
C GLY A 73 3.28 6.56 7.72
N SER A 74 2.69 7.24 6.73
CA SER A 74 1.84 8.41 6.97
C SER A 74 0.35 8.06 7.00
N PHE A 75 -0.37 8.62 7.97
CA PHE A 75 -1.83 8.73 7.94
C PHE A 75 -2.21 10.13 7.45
N VAL A 76 -3.10 10.22 6.47
CA VAL A 76 -3.63 11.47 5.93
C VAL A 76 -5.13 11.50 6.19
N ALA A 77 -5.58 12.45 7.00
CA ALA A 77 -7.00 12.63 7.24
C ALA A 77 -7.71 12.98 5.92
N PRO A 78 -8.82 12.29 5.58
CA PRO A 78 -9.61 12.62 4.40
C PRO A 78 -10.26 14.00 4.58
N MET A 79 -10.52 14.68 3.45
CA MET A 79 -11.23 15.95 3.47
C MET A 79 -12.68 15.75 3.92
N PRO A 80 -13.25 16.69 4.69
CA PRO A 80 -14.67 16.67 5.06
C PRO A 80 -15.60 16.84 3.87
#